data_AF-A0A7J9HRI2-F1
#
_entry.id   AF-A0A7J9HRI2-F1
#
_cell.length_a   1.000
_cell.length_b   1.000
_cell.length_c   1.000
_cell.angle_alpha   90.00
_cell.angle_beta   90.00
_cell.angle_gamma   90.00
#
_symmetry.space_group_name_H-M   'P 1'
#
loop_
_entity.id
_entity.type
_entity.pdbx_description
1 polymer ?
#
loop_
_entity_poly.entity_id
_entity_poly.type
_entity_poly.pdbx_seq_one_letter_code
_entity_poly.pdbx_strand_id
1 'polypeptide(L)'
;MYHGGTNFGRTAGGPFIATSYDYDAPLDEYGLKRQPKWGHLKDLHRAIKLCEPALVYGDPTMIRLGNYQEAHVFKYKAGGCAAFLANYNPRDYATVSFRNNHYNLPPWSISILPDCKNTVYNTARIGAQIARKKMVPAPMHGGLSWQAYNEETASVADSSFTMVGLLEQINTTRDATDYLWYTTDVKIDSHEGFLRNGKSPVLTVLSAGHALHVFVNGQLSGSSYGSLEFPKLTFSQRVNLRAGINKISLLSIAVGLPNVGPHFETWNAGVLGPVTLNGLNEGRRDLSWQKWSYKIGLKGEALNLLSPSGSSSVEWAQRSFVSQRQPLTWYKTTFNAPAGNSPLALDMGSMGKGQIWINGKSIGRHWPAYKASGNCGVCSYAGTFNEKKCGTNCGEASQRWYHVPRSWLNPTGNLLVVFEEWGGDPNGITLVRRETDSVCADIYEWQPNLMNYLMKASGKVNKPLRPKVHLECDAGQKISAVKFASFGTPEGVCGSYREGSCHAHHSYDAFNRLCVGQNFCTVTVAPEMFGGDPCPNVMKKLSVEVICS
;
A
#
# COMPACT_ATOMS: atom_id res chain seq x y z
N MET A 1 -8.02 9.57 2.43
CA MET A 1 -7.56 9.75 3.82
C MET A 1 -6.57 10.91 3.93
N TYR A 2 -6.45 11.57 5.09
CA TYR A 2 -5.30 12.46 5.36
C TYR A 2 -4.10 11.69 5.93
N HIS A 3 -4.36 10.73 6.82
CA HIS A 3 -3.50 9.61 7.17
C HIS A 3 -4.36 8.35 7.10
N GLY A 4 -3.92 7.34 6.36
CA GLY A 4 -4.65 6.09 6.21
C GLY A 4 -4.30 5.05 7.27
N GLY A 5 -3.01 4.74 7.41
CA GLY A 5 -2.48 3.84 8.43
C GLY A 5 -2.51 2.37 8.03
N THR A 6 -2.77 1.49 9.00
CA THR A 6 -2.70 0.03 8.88
C THR A 6 -3.93 -0.62 9.52
N ASN A 7 -4.51 -1.60 8.84
CA ASN A 7 -5.55 -2.49 9.37
C ASN A 7 -4.92 -3.56 10.27
N PHE A 8 -4.58 -3.19 11.51
CA PHE A 8 -4.02 -4.14 12.48
C PHE A 8 -5.02 -5.21 12.91
N GLY A 9 -4.52 -6.34 13.39
CA GLY A 9 -5.38 -7.45 13.79
C GLY A 9 -6.05 -8.13 12.60
N ARG A 10 -7.11 -8.86 12.91
CA ARG A 10 -7.93 -9.57 11.90
C ARG A 10 -9.33 -8.97 11.73
N THR A 11 -9.81 -8.19 12.69
CA THR A 11 -11.16 -7.61 12.65
C THR A 11 -11.20 -6.21 12.03
N ALA A 12 -10.06 -5.66 11.60
CA ALA A 12 -10.00 -4.43 10.81
C ALA A 12 -9.98 -4.75 9.31
N GLY A 13 -10.54 -3.83 8.51
CA GLY A 13 -10.63 -3.94 7.06
C GLY A 13 -11.95 -4.54 6.57
N GLY A 14 -12.17 -4.46 5.25
CA GLY A 14 -13.25 -5.16 4.54
C GLY A 14 -12.73 -6.43 3.85
N PRO A 15 -13.54 -7.11 3.02
CA PRO A 15 -13.09 -8.34 2.40
C PRO A 15 -11.95 -8.00 1.44
N PHE A 16 -10.88 -8.79 1.41
CA PHE A 16 -9.72 -8.59 0.52
C PHE A 16 -9.01 -7.22 0.59
N ILE A 17 -9.32 -6.38 1.59
CA ILE A 17 -8.56 -5.15 1.82
C ILE A 17 -7.21 -5.53 2.42
N ALA A 18 -6.13 -4.97 1.86
CA ALA A 18 -4.78 -5.21 2.34
C ALA A 18 -4.61 -4.72 3.79
N THR A 19 -3.60 -5.24 4.47
CA THR A 19 -3.24 -4.78 5.82
C THR A 19 -2.77 -3.33 5.80
N SER A 20 -2.07 -2.90 4.74
CA SER A 20 -1.80 -1.49 4.50
C SER A 20 -3.08 -0.75 4.10
N TYR A 21 -3.33 0.38 4.75
CA TYR A 21 -4.39 1.32 4.37
C TYR A 21 -3.80 2.68 3.98
N ASP A 22 -2.60 2.71 3.38
CA ASP A 22 -1.82 3.90 3.03
C ASP A 22 -2.62 4.98 2.27
N TYR A 23 -3.48 4.54 1.33
CA TYR A 23 -4.39 5.39 0.56
C TYR A 23 -3.71 6.48 -0.30
N ASP A 24 -2.39 6.38 -0.53
CA ASP A 24 -1.56 7.46 -1.07
C ASP A 24 -1.79 8.78 -0.31
N ALA A 25 -2.03 8.69 1.00
CA ALA A 25 -2.43 9.82 1.82
C ALA A 25 -1.27 10.82 2.02
N PRO A 26 -1.57 12.11 2.33
CA PRO A 26 -0.55 13.11 2.66
C PRO A 26 0.41 12.69 3.78
N LEU A 27 -0.06 11.92 4.76
CA LEU A 27 0.80 11.17 5.66
C LEU A 27 0.71 9.69 5.29
N ASP A 28 1.84 9.08 4.95
CA ASP A 28 1.89 7.67 4.54
C ASP A 28 1.50 6.73 5.68
N GLU A 29 1.37 5.43 5.40
CA GLU A 29 1.04 4.39 6.37
C GLU A 29 1.87 4.48 7.67
N TYR A 30 3.12 4.92 7.57
CA TYR A 30 4.10 4.96 8.65
C TYR A 30 4.11 6.31 9.39
N GLY A 31 3.20 7.22 9.04
CA GLY A 31 3.09 8.57 9.61
C GLY A 31 4.11 9.57 9.05
N LEU A 32 4.83 9.23 7.98
CA LEU A 32 5.79 10.14 7.35
C LEU A 32 5.08 11.06 6.36
N LYS A 33 5.56 12.30 6.22
CA LYS A 33 5.06 13.23 5.21
C LYS A 33 5.31 12.67 3.80
N ARG A 34 4.24 12.43 3.06
CA ARG A 34 4.31 12.04 1.64
C ARG A 34 4.51 13.28 0.78
N GLN A 35 5.78 13.57 0.50
CA GLN A 35 6.16 14.68 -0.36
C GLN A 35 6.15 14.27 -1.84
N PRO A 36 5.61 15.11 -2.74
CA PRO A 36 5.25 16.52 -2.53
C PRO A 36 3.80 16.74 -2.08
N LYS A 37 2.94 15.69 -2.07
CA LYS A 37 1.49 15.82 -1.84
C LYS A 37 1.17 16.61 -0.57
N TRP A 38 1.80 16.25 0.55
CA TRP A 38 1.62 16.96 1.82
C TRP A 38 2.01 18.44 1.74
N GLY A 39 3.19 18.74 1.20
CA GLY A 39 3.69 20.11 1.09
C GLY A 39 2.83 20.95 0.14
N HIS A 40 2.43 20.37 -0.99
CA HIS A 40 1.60 21.03 -1.99
C HIS A 40 0.20 21.36 -1.47
N LEU A 41 -0.43 20.45 -0.72
CA LEU A 41 -1.71 20.70 -0.07
C LEU A 41 -1.59 21.68 1.11
N LYS A 42 -0.50 21.64 1.87
CA LYS A 42 -0.21 22.64 2.91
C LYS A 42 -0.15 24.05 2.31
N ASP A 43 0.51 24.23 1.17
CA ASP A 43 0.61 25.53 0.51
C ASP A 43 -0.72 25.95 -0.15
N LEU A 44 -1.50 24.99 -0.69
CA LEU A 44 -2.89 25.23 -1.12
C LEU A 44 -3.75 25.78 0.05
N HIS A 45 -3.73 25.11 1.20
CA HIS A 45 -4.50 25.55 2.36
C HIS A 45 -4.10 26.95 2.83
N ARG A 46 -2.79 27.27 2.81
CA ARG A 46 -2.32 28.62 3.13
C ARG A 46 -2.82 29.67 2.13
N ALA A 47 -2.82 29.35 0.83
CA ALA A 47 -3.38 30.25 -0.18
C ALA A 47 -4.89 30.45 -0.01
N ILE A 48 -5.65 29.39 0.30
CA ILE A 48 -7.09 29.48 0.63
C ILE A 48 -7.29 30.36 1.86
N LYS A 49 -6.44 30.22 2.90
CA LYS A 49 -6.51 31.05 4.10
C LYS A 49 -6.26 32.54 3.85
N LEU A 50 -5.42 32.89 2.88
CA LEU A 50 -5.32 34.30 2.44
C LEU A 50 -6.60 34.81 1.75
N CYS A 51 -7.33 33.93 1.07
CA CYS A 51 -8.60 34.26 0.42
C CYS A 51 -9.80 34.22 1.38
N GLU A 52 -9.65 33.70 2.60
CA GLU A 52 -10.74 33.40 3.54
C GLU A 52 -11.70 34.58 3.76
N PRO A 53 -11.26 35.82 4.01
CA PRO A 53 -12.18 36.94 4.16
C PRO A 53 -13.06 37.16 2.92
N ALA A 54 -12.50 37.06 1.72
CA ALA A 54 -13.28 37.23 0.49
C ALA A 54 -14.24 36.05 0.25
N LEU A 55 -13.82 34.83 0.60
CA LEU A 55 -14.63 33.62 0.43
C LEU A 55 -15.84 33.57 1.37
N VAL A 56 -15.73 34.09 2.61
CA VAL A 56 -16.83 34.04 3.58
C VAL A 56 -17.78 35.24 3.50
N TYR A 57 -17.34 36.36 2.93
CA TYR A 57 -18.13 37.59 2.85
C TYR A 57 -18.60 37.97 1.44
N GLY A 58 -18.14 37.27 0.40
CA GLY A 58 -18.48 37.56 -0.99
C GLY A 58 -19.03 36.34 -1.70
N ASP A 59 -19.99 36.56 -2.59
CA ASP A 59 -20.46 35.52 -3.52
C ASP A 59 -19.53 35.44 -4.75
N PRO A 60 -19.32 34.24 -5.32
CA PRO A 60 -18.52 34.10 -6.52
C PRO A 60 -19.23 34.73 -7.72
N THR A 61 -18.49 35.52 -8.49
CA THR A 61 -18.87 35.93 -9.84
C THR A 61 -17.95 35.22 -10.83
N MET A 62 -18.54 34.47 -11.77
CA MET A 62 -17.78 33.81 -12.84
C MET A 62 -17.62 34.75 -14.02
N ILE A 63 -16.39 34.86 -14.53
CA ILE A 63 -16.03 35.60 -15.73
C ILE A 63 -15.38 34.64 -16.70
N ARG A 64 -15.94 34.52 -17.91
CA ARG A 64 -15.35 33.71 -18.96
C ARG A 64 -14.11 34.41 -19.51
N LEU A 65 -12.95 33.74 -19.45
CA LEU A 65 -11.66 34.25 -19.96
C LEU A 65 -11.28 33.63 -21.31
N GLY A 66 -11.87 32.47 -21.65
CA GLY A 66 -11.60 31.75 -22.89
C GLY A 66 -12.59 30.61 -23.11
N ASN A 67 -12.20 29.64 -23.95
CA ASN A 67 -13.05 28.47 -24.23
C ASN A 67 -13.05 27.46 -23.07
N TYR A 68 -11.90 27.32 -22.39
CA TYR A 68 -11.73 26.42 -21.25
C TYR A 68 -11.24 27.16 -20.00
N GLN A 69 -11.27 28.50 -20.03
CA GLN A 69 -10.71 29.34 -18.99
C GLN A 69 -11.76 30.24 -18.37
N GLU A 70 -11.74 30.30 -17.04
CA GLU A 70 -12.67 31.07 -16.22
C GLU A 70 -11.92 31.78 -15.10
N ALA A 71 -12.44 32.93 -14.66
CA ALA A 71 -12.12 33.53 -13.38
C ALA A 71 -13.34 33.40 -12.45
N HIS A 72 -13.13 32.85 -11.27
CA HIS A 72 -14.10 32.93 -10.17
C HIS A 72 -13.63 34.01 -9.21
N VAL A 73 -14.41 35.09 -9.10
CA VAL A 73 -14.01 36.30 -8.36
C VAL A 73 -14.93 36.52 -7.17
N PHE A 74 -14.35 36.63 -5.99
CA PHE A 74 -15.01 36.93 -4.74
C PHE A 74 -14.67 38.36 -4.33
N LYS A 75 -15.68 39.21 -4.15
CA LYS A 75 -15.52 40.59 -3.67
C LYS A 75 -16.41 40.81 -2.46
N TYR A 76 -15.95 41.58 -1.49
CA TYR A 76 -16.76 41.94 -0.31
C TYR A 76 -16.71 43.45 -0.03
N LYS A 77 -17.72 43.95 0.70
CA LYS A 77 -18.02 45.39 0.85
C LYS A 77 -16.85 46.23 1.39
N ALA A 78 -15.96 45.66 2.19
CA ALA A 78 -14.78 46.36 2.72
C ALA A 78 -13.62 46.49 1.71
N GLY A 79 -13.85 46.17 0.43
CA GLY A 79 -12.91 46.44 -0.66
C GLY A 79 -11.88 45.35 -0.95
N GLY A 80 -11.91 44.22 -0.23
CA GLY A 80 -11.04 43.08 -0.53
C GLY A 80 -11.57 42.19 -1.66
N CYS A 81 -10.65 41.43 -2.28
CA CYS A 81 -10.93 40.64 -3.47
C CYS A 81 -10.05 39.40 -3.56
N ALA A 82 -10.63 38.22 -3.79
CA ALA A 82 -9.89 37.01 -4.18
C ALA A 82 -10.35 36.50 -5.54
N ALA A 83 -9.43 35.96 -6.35
CA ALA A 83 -9.74 35.39 -7.65
C ALA A 83 -9.08 34.02 -7.85
N PHE A 84 -9.79 33.13 -8.54
CA PHE A 84 -9.32 31.81 -8.95
C PHE A 84 -9.38 31.73 -10.48
N LEU A 85 -8.22 31.66 -11.12
CA LEU A 85 -8.11 31.60 -12.58
C LEU A 85 -7.91 30.14 -12.98
N ALA A 86 -8.93 29.53 -13.60
CA ALA A 86 -8.96 28.13 -13.97
C ALA A 86 -8.63 27.92 -15.45
N ASN A 87 -7.91 26.84 -15.75
CA ASN A 87 -7.77 26.27 -17.09
C ASN A 87 -8.20 24.79 -17.04
N TYR A 88 -9.36 24.49 -17.60
CA TYR A 88 -9.90 23.13 -17.67
C TYR A 88 -9.40 22.33 -18.88
N ASN A 89 -8.61 22.93 -19.78
CA ASN A 89 -7.99 22.17 -20.87
C ASN A 89 -6.94 21.20 -20.28
N PRO A 90 -7.06 19.88 -20.49
CA PRO A 90 -6.12 18.91 -19.93
C PRO A 90 -4.81 18.76 -20.73
N ARG A 91 -4.68 19.42 -21.88
CA ARG A 91 -3.54 19.27 -22.80
C ARG A 91 -2.70 20.54 -22.88
N ASP A 92 -3.35 21.69 -23.00
CA ASP A 92 -2.66 22.91 -23.42
C ASP A 92 -2.57 23.97 -22.32
N TYR A 93 -1.44 24.66 -22.31
CA TYR A 93 -1.27 25.90 -21.57
C TYR A 93 -2.17 26.99 -22.13
N ALA A 94 -2.60 27.92 -21.27
CA ALA A 94 -3.37 29.09 -21.68
C ALA A 94 -2.78 30.37 -21.10
N THR A 95 -2.69 31.42 -21.92
CA THR A 95 -2.40 32.78 -21.45
C THR A 95 -3.70 33.57 -21.42
N VAL A 96 -4.11 34.02 -20.24
CA VAL A 96 -5.36 34.78 -20.05
C VAL A 96 -5.07 36.20 -19.60
N SER A 97 -5.91 37.14 -20.00
CA SER A 97 -5.90 38.52 -19.49
C SER A 97 -6.93 38.66 -18.37
N PHE A 98 -6.50 39.12 -17.20
CA PHE A 98 -7.38 39.40 -16.08
C PHE A 98 -6.91 40.67 -15.35
N ARG A 99 -7.78 41.69 -15.30
CA ARG A 99 -7.49 43.01 -14.68
C ARG A 99 -6.16 43.63 -15.17
N ASN A 100 -5.98 43.67 -16.48
CA ASN A 100 -4.81 44.24 -17.16
C ASN A 100 -3.48 43.51 -16.89
N ASN A 101 -3.51 42.31 -16.31
CA ASN A 101 -2.34 41.44 -16.18
C ASN A 101 -2.53 40.17 -17.01
N HIS A 102 -1.41 39.61 -17.49
CA HIS A 102 -1.39 38.32 -18.16
C HIS A 102 -0.98 37.21 -17.21
N TYR A 103 -1.71 36.10 -17.23
CA TYR A 103 -1.41 34.91 -16.42
C TYR A 103 -1.28 33.69 -17.32
N ASN A 104 -0.20 32.94 -17.13
CA ASN A 104 0.02 31.67 -17.78
C ASN A 104 -0.50 30.54 -16.88
N LEU A 105 -1.49 29.80 -17.36
CA LEU A 105 -2.16 28.73 -16.66
C LEU A 105 -1.75 27.38 -17.29
N PRO A 106 -1.06 26.50 -16.53
CA PRO A 106 -0.83 25.12 -16.96
C PRO A 106 -2.12 24.38 -17.31
N PRO A 107 -2.03 23.28 -18.09
CA PRO A 107 -3.16 22.39 -18.31
C PRO A 107 -3.76 21.92 -16.98
N TRP A 108 -5.09 21.79 -16.92
CA TRP A 108 -5.80 21.24 -15.77
C TRP A 108 -5.40 21.88 -14.43
N SER A 109 -5.39 23.21 -14.36
CA SER A 109 -4.87 23.94 -13.20
C SER A 109 -5.68 25.16 -12.80
N ILE A 110 -5.53 25.58 -11.55
CA ILE A 110 -6.10 26.82 -11.01
C ILE A 110 -4.99 27.64 -10.34
N SER A 111 -4.90 28.92 -10.70
CA SER A 111 -4.09 29.92 -10.01
C SER A 111 -4.92 30.67 -8.98
N ILE A 112 -4.39 30.86 -7.77
CA ILE A 112 -5.05 31.54 -6.65
C ILE A 112 -4.42 32.92 -6.43
N LEU A 113 -5.27 33.95 -6.45
CA LEU A 113 -4.90 35.36 -6.30
C LEU A 113 -5.67 35.97 -5.12
N PRO A 114 -5.10 36.02 -3.90
CA PRO A 114 -5.80 36.50 -2.70
C PRO A 114 -6.15 37.99 -2.69
N ASP A 115 -5.57 38.75 -3.63
CA ASP A 115 -5.80 40.18 -3.85
C ASP A 115 -6.30 40.48 -5.28
N CYS A 116 -6.72 39.45 -6.01
CA CYS A 116 -7.11 39.51 -7.43
C CYS A 116 -6.01 40.05 -8.37
N LYS A 117 -4.74 40.05 -7.95
CA LYS A 117 -3.62 40.60 -8.73
C LYS A 117 -2.38 39.71 -8.75
N ASN A 118 -1.95 39.18 -7.61
CA ASN A 118 -0.72 38.42 -7.48
C ASN A 118 -1.04 36.94 -7.30
N THR A 119 -0.54 36.09 -8.20
CA THR A 119 -0.62 34.64 -8.01
C THR A 119 0.29 34.23 -6.86
N VAL A 120 -0.28 33.55 -5.86
CA VAL A 120 0.50 33.01 -4.72
C VAL A 120 0.67 31.50 -4.80
N TYR A 121 -0.18 30.85 -5.59
CA TYR A 121 -0.23 29.40 -5.73
C TYR A 121 -0.86 29.02 -7.08
N ASN A 122 -0.37 27.94 -7.69
CA ASN A 122 -1.05 27.27 -8.80
C ASN A 122 -1.04 25.76 -8.58
N THR A 123 -2.17 25.09 -8.82
CA THR A 123 -2.35 23.66 -8.50
C THR A 123 -1.44 22.72 -9.28
N ALA A 124 -0.88 23.14 -10.42
CA ALA A 124 0.06 22.36 -11.24
C ALA A 124 1.52 22.82 -11.12
N ARG A 125 1.81 23.85 -10.31
CA ARG A 125 3.18 24.34 -10.06
C ARG A 125 3.63 23.92 -8.66
N ILE A 126 4.32 22.79 -8.57
CA ILE A 126 4.71 22.18 -7.30
C ILE A 126 5.95 22.89 -6.76
N GLY A 127 5.85 23.50 -5.58
CA GLY A 127 6.98 24.18 -4.91
C GLY A 127 7.64 23.35 -3.81
N ALA A 128 6.99 22.27 -3.36
CA ALA A 128 7.52 21.36 -2.35
C ALA A 128 8.50 20.36 -2.98
N GLN A 129 9.50 19.94 -2.22
CA GLN A 129 10.35 18.81 -2.61
C GLN A 129 9.52 17.54 -2.81
N ILE A 130 10.07 16.59 -3.55
CA ILE A 130 9.58 15.21 -3.69
C ILE A 130 10.53 14.34 -2.86
N ALA A 131 10.00 13.42 -2.04
CA ALA A 131 10.84 12.51 -1.26
C ALA A 131 10.58 11.07 -1.69
N ARG A 132 11.61 10.40 -2.22
CA ARG A 132 11.55 8.98 -2.53
C ARG A 132 11.90 8.20 -1.27
N LYS A 133 10.97 7.39 -0.78
CA LYS A 133 11.18 6.52 0.38
C LYS A 133 11.69 5.15 -0.07
N LYS A 134 12.56 4.56 0.75
CA LYS A 134 13.05 3.18 0.61
C LYS A 134 12.84 2.40 1.89
N MET A 135 12.78 1.07 1.76
CA MET A 135 12.84 0.13 2.87
C MET A 135 14.25 -0.46 2.91
N VAL A 136 14.98 -0.21 4.00
CA VAL A 136 16.37 -0.66 4.17
C VAL A 136 16.41 -1.69 5.31
N PRO A 137 17.08 -2.84 5.13
CA PRO A 137 17.28 -3.79 6.22
C PRO A 137 17.81 -3.11 7.50
N ALA A 138 17.16 -3.39 8.61
CA ALA A 138 17.63 -2.96 9.92
C ALA A 138 18.83 -3.83 10.32
N PRO A 139 19.93 -3.24 10.83
CA PRO A 139 21.06 -4.03 11.30
C PRO A 139 20.64 -4.89 12.50
N MET A 140 20.76 -6.21 12.36
CA MET A 140 20.45 -7.19 13.38
C MET A 140 21.61 -8.17 13.53
N HIS A 141 22.21 -8.24 14.72
CA HIS A 141 23.30 -9.19 14.99
C HIS A 141 22.79 -10.63 14.85
N GLY A 142 23.37 -11.39 13.91
CA GLY A 142 23.07 -12.83 13.74
C GLY A 142 21.77 -13.16 12.98
N GLY A 143 21.02 -12.16 12.49
CA GLY A 143 19.74 -12.37 11.80
C GLY A 143 18.64 -12.94 12.70
N LEU A 144 17.56 -13.44 12.10
CA LEU A 144 16.45 -14.09 12.81
C LEU A 144 16.69 -15.60 12.86
N SER A 145 16.68 -16.18 14.07
CA SER A 145 16.78 -17.64 14.24
C SER A 145 15.40 -18.24 14.49
N TRP A 146 14.93 -19.04 13.55
CA TRP A 146 13.56 -19.54 13.53
C TRP A 146 13.40 -20.93 14.13
N GLN A 147 12.26 -21.12 14.79
CA GLN A 147 11.74 -22.41 15.19
C GLN A 147 10.37 -22.61 14.53
N ALA A 148 9.98 -23.86 14.28
CA ALA A 148 8.73 -24.18 13.57
C ALA A 148 7.86 -25.17 14.35
N TYR A 149 6.55 -25.03 14.20
CA TYR A 149 5.54 -25.97 14.68
C TYR A 149 4.50 -26.18 13.56
N ASN A 150 4.35 -27.42 13.10
CA ASN A 150 3.39 -27.75 12.06
C ASN A 150 2.00 -27.89 12.65
N GLU A 151 1.04 -27.16 12.10
CA GLU A 151 -0.37 -27.26 12.44
C GLU A 151 -0.93 -28.56 11.86
N GLU A 152 -1.57 -29.36 12.71
CA GLU A 152 -2.18 -30.61 12.28
C GLU A 152 -3.50 -30.37 11.55
N THR A 153 -3.74 -31.14 10.49
CA THR A 153 -5.04 -31.14 9.81
C THR A 153 -6.14 -31.60 10.77
N ALA A 154 -7.30 -30.95 10.74
CA ALA A 154 -8.41 -31.33 11.62
C ALA A 154 -8.77 -32.82 11.50
N SER A 155 -8.84 -33.49 12.66
CA SER A 155 -9.31 -34.86 12.79
C SER A 155 -10.74 -34.89 13.32
N VAL A 156 -11.47 -36.00 13.11
CA VAL A 156 -12.83 -36.18 13.63
C VAL A 156 -12.85 -36.17 15.17
N ALA A 157 -11.76 -36.61 15.82
CA ALA A 157 -11.62 -36.58 17.27
C ALA A 157 -11.43 -35.15 17.82
N ASP A 158 -10.90 -34.24 17.00
CA ASP A 158 -10.73 -32.81 17.33
C ASP A 158 -11.93 -31.96 16.89
N SER A 159 -13.03 -32.58 16.46
CA SER A 159 -14.21 -31.85 15.99
C SER A 159 -14.93 -31.18 17.15
N SER A 160 -15.32 -29.93 16.94
CA SER A 160 -16.16 -29.19 17.89
C SER A 160 -17.58 -29.76 17.93
N PHE A 161 -18.11 -30.16 16.77
CA PHE A 161 -19.42 -30.78 16.62
C PHE A 161 -19.58 -31.39 15.21
N THR A 162 -20.69 -32.10 14.98
CA THR A 162 -21.04 -32.67 13.66
C THR A 162 -22.45 -32.31 13.23
N MET A 163 -22.68 -32.16 11.93
CA MET A 163 -23.99 -31.86 11.35
C MET A 163 -24.18 -32.63 10.05
N VAL A 164 -25.44 -32.95 9.69
CA VAL A 164 -25.78 -33.42 8.34
C VAL A 164 -25.93 -32.20 7.44
N GLY A 165 -25.13 -32.11 6.38
CA GLY A 165 -25.13 -30.94 5.51
C GLY A 165 -24.01 -29.94 5.78
N LEU A 166 -23.94 -28.94 4.90
CA LEU A 166 -22.94 -27.87 4.90
C LEU A 166 -23.47 -26.61 5.63
N LEU A 167 -22.64 -26.02 6.48
CA LEU A 167 -22.96 -24.81 7.25
C LEU A 167 -22.24 -23.58 6.70
N GLU A 168 -22.88 -22.42 6.81
CA GLU A 168 -22.26 -21.13 6.45
C GLU A 168 -21.18 -20.74 7.48
N GLN A 169 -20.06 -20.20 7.01
CA GLN A 169 -18.88 -19.98 7.84
C GLN A 169 -19.07 -18.90 8.90
N ILE A 170 -19.60 -17.73 8.54
CA ILE A 170 -19.72 -16.59 9.47
C ILE A 170 -20.69 -16.91 10.61
N ASN A 171 -21.82 -17.54 10.31
CA ASN A 171 -22.80 -18.00 11.28
C ASN A 171 -22.20 -19.04 12.24
N THR A 172 -21.30 -19.89 11.74
CA THR A 172 -20.64 -20.94 12.53
C THR A 172 -19.51 -20.39 13.40
N THR A 173 -18.62 -19.57 12.85
CA THR A 173 -17.46 -19.05 13.57
C THR A 173 -17.77 -17.81 14.40
N ARG A 174 -18.89 -17.12 14.11
CA ARG A 174 -19.23 -15.79 14.66
C ARG A 174 -18.09 -14.78 14.48
N ASP A 175 -17.31 -14.93 13.41
CA ASP A 175 -16.09 -14.16 13.16
C ASP A 175 -15.11 -14.20 14.35
N ALA A 176 -15.05 -15.28 15.12
CA ALA A 176 -14.04 -15.45 16.17
C ALA A 176 -12.63 -15.72 15.57
N THR A 177 -12.59 -16.28 14.35
CA THR A 177 -11.40 -16.71 13.62
C THR A 177 -11.67 -16.64 12.11
N ASP A 178 -10.62 -16.49 11.31
CA ASP A 178 -10.69 -16.54 9.85
C ASP A 178 -10.95 -17.97 9.34
N TYR A 179 -10.76 -18.99 10.18
CA TYR A 179 -10.61 -20.39 9.75
C TYR A 179 -11.78 -21.28 10.21
N LEU A 180 -12.34 -22.05 9.28
CA LEU A 180 -13.31 -23.10 9.57
C LEU A 180 -12.98 -24.39 8.82
N TRP A 181 -12.82 -25.48 9.56
CA TRP A 181 -12.64 -26.81 8.99
C TRP A 181 -13.98 -27.50 8.74
N TYR A 182 -14.12 -28.08 7.55
CA TYR A 182 -15.19 -28.99 7.16
C TYR A 182 -14.56 -30.34 6.84
N THR A 183 -14.82 -31.35 7.67
CA THR A 183 -14.22 -32.67 7.52
C THR A 183 -15.28 -33.73 7.30
N THR A 184 -15.06 -34.61 6.34
CA THR A 184 -15.94 -35.75 6.12
C THR A 184 -15.18 -36.98 5.64
N ASP A 185 -15.78 -38.14 5.88
CA ASP A 185 -15.23 -39.44 5.50
C ASP A 185 -15.91 -39.96 4.23
N VAL A 186 -15.10 -40.42 3.28
CA VAL A 186 -15.55 -40.99 2.01
C VAL A 186 -15.07 -42.43 1.92
N LYS A 187 -16.02 -43.37 1.94
CA LYS A 187 -15.73 -44.79 1.75
C LYS A 187 -15.62 -45.12 0.27
N ILE A 188 -14.50 -45.68 -0.12
CA ILE A 188 -14.17 -46.12 -1.48
C ILE A 188 -14.12 -47.65 -1.51
N ASP A 189 -14.87 -48.25 -2.44
CA ASP A 189 -14.89 -49.70 -2.62
C ASP A 189 -13.56 -50.19 -3.20
N SER A 190 -13.08 -51.36 -2.77
CA SER A 190 -11.85 -51.97 -3.30
C SER A 190 -11.94 -52.35 -4.78
N HIS A 191 -13.15 -52.42 -5.36
CA HIS A 191 -13.40 -52.73 -6.76
C HIS A 191 -13.57 -51.48 -7.64
N GLU A 192 -13.34 -50.28 -7.09
CA GLU A 192 -13.36 -49.04 -7.87
C GLU A 192 -12.39 -49.09 -9.05
N GLY A 193 -12.88 -48.85 -10.27
CA GLY A 193 -12.11 -49.02 -11.50
C GLY A 193 -10.88 -48.10 -11.55
N PHE A 194 -11.01 -46.93 -10.90
CA PHE A 194 -9.98 -45.91 -10.79
C PHE A 194 -8.72 -46.41 -10.05
N LEU A 195 -8.86 -47.35 -9.12
CA LEU A 195 -7.75 -47.97 -8.39
C LEU A 195 -6.90 -48.88 -9.27
N ARG A 196 -7.47 -49.41 -10.37
CA ARG A 196 -6.80 -50.36 -11.28
C ARG A 196 -6.22 -49.68 -12.53
N ASN A 197 -6.87 -48.63 -13.01
CA ASN A 197 -6.52 -47.97 -14.27
C ASN A 197 -5.67 -46.70 -14.08
N GLY A 198 -5.38 -46.30 -12.83
CA GLY A 198 -4.56 -45.14 -12.49
C GLY A 198 -5.21 -43.78 -12.77
N LYS A 199 -6.49 -43.73 -13.14
CA LYS A 199 -7.23 -42.47 -13.32
C LYS A 199 -7.73 -42.01 -11.95
N SER A 200 -7.24 -40.91 -11.40
CA SER A 200 -7.75 -40.43 -10.11
C SER A 200 -9.14 -39.76 -10.25
N PRO A 201 -10.04 -39.93 -9.28
CA PRO A 201 -11.33 -39.25 -9.27
C PRO A 201 -11.14 -37.74 -9.09
N VAL A 202 -12.11 -36.96 -9.57
CA VAL A 202 -12.09 -35.49 -9.51
C VAL A 202 -13.01 -35.02 -8.40
N LEU A 203 -12.43 -34.32 -7.43
CA LEU A 203 -13.17 -33.65 -6.36
C LEU A 203 -13.46 -32.21 -6.79
N THR A 204 -14.75 -31.84 -6.76
CA THR A 204 -15.23 -30.49 -7.03
C THR A 204 -15.88 -29.91 -5.76
N VAL A 205 -15.42 -28.75 -5.31
CA VAL A 205 -15.90 -28.06 -4.10
C VAL A 205 -16.29 -26.63 -4.48
N LEU A 206 -17.56 -26.28 -4.32
CA LEU A 206 -18.02 -24.90 -4.46
C LEU A 206 -18.07 -24.23 -3.09
N SER A 207 -17.52 -23.02 -3.01
CA SER A 207 -17.48 -22.20 -1.81
C SER A 207 -17.92 -20.77 -2.13
N ALA A 208 -18.63 -20.15 -1.19
CA ALA A 208 -18.96 -18.74 -1.25
C ALA A 208 -17.73 -17.84 -1.04
N GLY A 209 -16.59 -18.41 -0.64
CA GLY A 209 -15.32 -17.73 -0.50
C GLY A 209 -14.75 -17.81 0.93
N HIS A 210 -13.62 -17.17 1.22
CA HIS A 210 -12.81 -16.33 0.33
C HIS A 210 -11.57 -17.05 -0.20
N ALA A 211 -11.05 -18.02 0.55
CA ALA A 211 -10.05 -18.98 0.11
C ALA A 211 -10.36 -20.37 0.67
N LEU A 212 -9.78 -21.40 0.05
CA LEU A 212 -10.02 -22.80 0.36
C LEU A 212 -8.73 -23.61 0.18
N HIS A 213 -8.40 -24.40 1.19
CA HIS A 213 -7.40 -25.47 1.11
C HIS A 213 -8.07 -26.82 1.23
N VAL A 214 -7.72 -27.74 0.33
CA VAL A 214 -8.30 -29.08 0.27
C VAL A 214 -7.25 -30.10 0.67
N PHE A 215 -7.49 -30.82 1.76
CA PHE A 215 -6.65 -31.89 2.26
C PHE A 215 -7.34 -33.24 2.07
N VAL A 216 -6.59 -34.22 1.60
CA VAL A 216 -7.04 -35.61 1.44
C VAL A 216 -6.08 -36.51 2.20
N ASN A 217 -6.61 -37.27 3.16
CA ASN A 217 -5.83 -38.14 4.04
C ASN A 217 -4.65 -37.42 4.73
N GLY A 218 -4.86 -36.16 5.11
CA GLY A 218 -3.85 -35.32 5.80
C GLY A 218 -2.84 -34.63 4.87
N GLN A 219 -2.89 -34.85 3.56
CA GLN A 219 -1.99 -34.22 2.59
C GLN A 219 -2.72 -33.12 1.80
N LEU A 220 -2.07 -31.98 1.59
CA LEU A 220 -2.61 -30.90 0.76
C LEU A 220 -2.75 -31.39 -0.68
N SER A 221 -3.98 -31.39 -1.19
CA SER A 221 -4.28 -31.68 -2.60
C SER A 221 -4.27 -30.44 -3.47
N GLY A 222 -4.64 -29.27 -2.91
CA GLY A 222 -4.52 -27.99 -3.59
C GLY A 222 -5.28 -26.86 -2.92
N SER A 223 -5.19 -25.68 -3.53
CA SER A 223 -5.69 -24.43 -2.97
C SER A 223 -6.44 -23.63 -4.04
N SER A 224 -7.43 -22.83 -3.63
CA SER A 224 -8.15 -21.90 -4.50
C SER A 224 -8.56 -20.67 -3.70
N TYR A 225 -8.62 -19.51 -4.35
CA TYR A 225 -8.99 -18.24 -3.70
C TYR A 225 -9.72 -17.34 -4.69
N GLY A 226 -10.62 -16.52 -4.17
CA GLY A 226 -11.36 -15.51 -4.93
C GLY A 226 -10.63 -14.18 -4.99
N SER A 227 -11.37 -13.13 -5.33
CA SER A 227 -10.94 -11.73 -5.32
C SER A 227 -12.00 -10.85 -4.66
N LEU A 228 -11.70 -9.56 -4.46
CA LEU A 228 -12.66 -8.59 -3.95
C LEU A 228 -13.96 -8.55 -4.77
N GLU A 229 -13.84 -8.60 -6.10
CA GLU A 229 -14.99 -8.53 -7.02
C GLU A 229 -15.72 -9.87 -7.16
N PHE A 230 -14.97 -10.97 -7.08
CA PHE A 230 -15.51 -12.34 -7.18
C PHE A 230 -14.99 -13.21 -6.04
N PRO A 231 -15.59 -13.12 -4.82
CA PRO A 231 -15.13 -13.88 -3.66
C PRO A 231 -15.39 -15.39 -3.74
N LYS A 232 -16.45 -15.76 -4.49
CA LYS A 232 -16.86 -17.16 -4.71
C LYS A 232 -15.77 -17.92 -5.46
N LEU A 233 -15.59 -19.19 -5.13
CA LEU A 233 -14.56 -20.03 -5.73
C LEU A 233 -15.04 -21.45 -5.97
N THR A 234 -14.40 -22.10 -6.95
CA THR A 234 -14.58 -23.51 -7.26
C THR A 234 -13.22 -24.19 -7.26
N PHE A 235 -13.01 -25.14 -6.37
CA PHE A 235 -11.88 -26.07 -6.47
C PHE A 235 -12.34 -27.28 -7.31
N SER A 236 -11.58 -27.66 -8.33
CA SER A 236 -11.88 -28.85 -9.12
C SER A 236 -10.60 -29.51 -9.60
N GLN A 237 -10.14 -30.54 -8.90
CA GLN A 237 -8.89 -31.23 -9.20
C GLN A 237 -8.98 -32.74 -8.94
N ARG A 238 -8.06 -33.49 -9.53
CA ARG A 238 -7.89 -34.93 -9.26
C ARG A 238 -7.34 -35.12 -7.85
N VAL A 239 -7.90 -36.08 -7.11
CA VAL A 239 -7.50 -36.38 -5.73
C VAL A 239 -7.07 -37.83 -5.56
N ASN A 240 -6.07 -38.05 -4.72
CA ASN A 240 -5.54 -39.38 -4.44
C ASN A 240 -6.34 -40.06 -3.33
N LEU A 241 -7.25 -40.95 -3.72
CA LEU A 241 -8.05 -41.77 -2.81
C LEU A 241 -7.54 -43.21 -2.82
N ARG A 242 -7.63 -43.87 -1.65
CA ARG A 242 -7.29 -45.28 -1.46
C ARG A 242 -8.55 -46.12 -1.18
N ALA A 243 -8.46 -47.44 -1.31
CA ALA A 243 -9.54 -48.31 -0.88
C ALA A 243 -9.83 -48.12 0.63
N GLY A 244 -11.10 -48.22 1.03
CA GLY A 244 -11.53 -48.00 2.40
C GLY A 244 -11.90 -46.55 2.70
N ILE A 245 -11.69 -46.10 3.94
CA ILE A 245 -12.09 -44.76 4.40
C ILE A 245 -11.01 -43.75 4.02
N ASN A 246 -11.44 -42.70 3.31
CA ASN A 246 -10.63 -41.53 3.00
C ASN A 246 -11.17 -40.32 3.73
N LYS A 247 -10.30 -39.53 4.33
CA LYS A 247 -10.69 -38.31 5.01
C LYS A 247 -10.49 -37.12 4.08
N ILE A 248 -11.54 -36.35 3.84
CA ILE A 248 -11.48 -35.07 3.15
C ILE A 248 -11.64 -33.98 4.20
N SER A 249 -10.63 -33.12 4.34
CA SER A 249 -10.66 -31.97 5.23
C SER A 249 -10.51 -30.70 4.39
N LEU A 250 -11.50 -29.83 4.46
CA LEU A 250 -11.56 -28.55 3.76
C LEU A 250 -11.32 -27.44 4.79
N LEU A 251 -10.24 -26.68 4.62
CA LEU A 251 -10.01 -25.48 5.41
C LEU A 251 -10.53 -24.28 4.62
N SER A 252 -11.64 -23.71 5.08
CA SER A 252 -12.24 -22.51 4.52
C SER A 252 -11.74 -21.26 5.24
N ILE A 253 -11.42 -20.21 4.49
CA ILE A 253 -10.79 -19.00 5.01
C ILE A 253 -11.59 -17.76 4.62
N ALA A 254 -11.98 -16.97 5.62
CA ALA A 254 -12.60 -15.65 5.45
C ALA A 254 -11.52 -14.56 5.54
N VAL A 255 -11.29 -13.85 4.43
CA VAL A 255 -10.30 -12.75 4.36
C VAL A 255 -10.99 -11.40 4.55
N GLY A 256 -11.44 -11.10 5.78
CA GLY A 256 -12.26 -9.92 6.09
C GLY A 256 -13.72 -10.07 5.65
N LEU A 257 -14.63 -9.27 6.23
CA LEU A 257 -16.07 -9.34 5.96
C LEU A 257 -16.53 -8.20 5.03
N PRO A 258 -17.56 -8.42 4.18
CA PRO A 258 -18.16 -7.39 3.33
C PRO A 258 -18.48 -6.09 4.07
N ASN A 259 -18.22 -4.95 3.43
CA ASN A 259 -18.38 -3.62 4.02
C ASN A 259 -19.09 -2.60 3.10
N VAL A 260 -19.51 -3.01 1.89
CA VAL A 260 -20.22 -2.15 0.94
C VAL A 260 -21.06 -2.99 -0.02
N GLY A 261 -22.26 -2.52 -0.35
CA GLY A 261 -23.21 -3.19 -1.24
C GLY A 261 -24.63 -3.31 -0.65
N PRO A 262 -25.69 -3.37 -1.48
CA PRO A 262 -27.02 -3.66 -0.97
C PRO A 262 -27.07 -5.03 -0.28
N HIS A 263 -27.57 -5.07 0.94
CA HIS A 263 -27.70 -6.29 1.75
C HIS A 263 -26.40 -7.10 1.90
N PHE A 264 -25.24 -6.43 1.98
CA PHE A 264 -23.96 -7.13 2.12
C PHE A 264 -23.88 -7.98 3.40
N GLU A 265 -24.69 -7.67 4.42
CA GLU A 265 -24.83 -8.44 5.65
C GLU A 265 -25.41 -9.84 5.43
N THR A 266 -26.07 -10.10 4.31
CA THR A 266 -26.64 -11.41 3.97
C THR A 266 -25.73 -12.23 3.05
N TRP A 267 -24.54 -11.73 2.70
CA TRP A 267 -23.63 -12.42 1.80
C TRP A 267 -22.88 -13.52 2.56
N ASN A 268 -22.93 -14.73 2.02
CA ASN A 268 -22.36 -15.91 2.65
C ASN A 268 -20.85 -16.01 2.46
N ALA A 269 -20.18 -16.70 3.39
CA ALA A 269 -18.83 -17.22 3.21
C ALA A 269 -18.79 -18.74 3.50
N GLY A 270 -17.73 -19.39 3.03
CA GLY A 270 -17.48 -20.79 3.30
C GLY A 270 -18.10 -21.79 2.32
N VAL A 271 -17.89 -23.07 2.63
CA VAL A 271 -18.25 -24.19 1.76
C VAL A 271 -19.73 -24.50 1.91
N LEU A 272 -20.56 -23.92 1.04
CA LEU A 272 -22.00 -24.19 0.94
C LEU A 272 -22.34 -25.19 -0.16
N GLY A 273 -21.33 -25.66 -0.88
CA GLY A 273 -21.45 -26.68 -1.90
C GLY A 273 -22.06 -26.18 -3.22
N PRO A 274 -22.37 -27.12 -4.13
CA PRO A 274 -22.21 -28.57 -3.98
C PRO A 274 -20.76 -29.03 -3.82
N VAL A 275 -20.57 -30.14 -3.11
CA VAL A 275 -19.30 -30.86 -2.97
C VAL A 275 -19.45 -32.24 -3.60
N THR A 276 -18.80 -32.49 -4.74
CA THR A 276 -19.02 -33.73 -5.50
C THR A 276 -17.74 -34.43 -5.91
N LEU A 277 -17.79 -35.75 -5.95
CA LEU A 277 -16.71 -36.62 -6.39
C LEU A 277 -17.14 -37.34 -7.67
N ASN A 278 -16.41 -37.10 -8.76
CA ASN A 278 -16.67 -37.66 -10.08
C ASN A 278 -15.64 -38.72 -10.46
N GLY A 279 -16.05 -39.69 -11.27
CA GLY A 279 -15.16 -40.74 -11.79
C GLY A 279 -15.10 -42.00 -10.92
N LEU A 280 -16.13 -42.21 -10.10
CA LEU A 280 -16.38 -43.48 -9.42
C LEU A 280 -17.12 -44.45 -10.37
N ASN A 281 -17.16 -45.73 -10.04
CA ASN A 281 -17.95 -46.73 -10.78
C ASN A 281 -19.46 -46.36 -10.81
N GLU A 282 -19.97 -45.76 -9.72
CA GLU A 282 -21.33 -45.22 -9.61
C GLU A 282 -21.51 -43.86 -10.34
N GLY A 283 -20.48 -43.37 -11.02
CA GLY A 283 -20.47 -42.09 -11.72
C GLY A 283 -20.10 -40.92 -10.81
N ARG A 284 -21.11 -40.23 -10.29
CA ARG A 284 -20.97 -39.00 -9.47
C ARG A 284 -21.59 -39.22 -8.09
N ARG A 285 -20.80 -38.94 -7.05
CA ARG A 285 -21.25 -38.90 -5.67
C ARG A 285 -21.37 -37.46 -5.19
N ASP A 286 -22.52 -37.08 -4.65
CA ASP A 286 -22.70 -35.81 -3.95
C ASP A 286 -22.45 -36.01 -2.45
N LEU A 287 -21.48 -35.26 -1.92
CA LEU A 287 -21.05 -35.30 -0.52
C LEU A 287 -21.71 -34.19 0.31
N SER A 288 -22.52 -33.31 -0.30
CA SER A 288 -23.04 -32.10 0.36
C SER A 288 -23.94 -32.43 1.55
N TRP A 289 -24.75 -33.49 1.45
CA TRP A 289 -25.74 -33.88 2.46
C TRP A 289 -25.29 -35.01 3.38
N GLN A 290 -24.00 -35.34 3.40
CA GLN A 290 -23.48 -36.34 4.34
C GLN A 290 -23.15 -35.72 5.71
N LYS A 291 -22.69 -36.55 6.65
CA LYS A 291 -22.24 -36.08 7.95
C LYS A 291 -20.92 -35.33 7.82
N TRP A 292 -20.92 -34.05 8.16
CA TRP A 292 -19.74 -33.19 8.23
C TRP A 292 -19.36 -32.93 9.69
N SER A 293 -18.07 -32.95 9.96
CA SER A 293 -17.46 -32.58 11.25
C SER A 293 -16.85 -31.19 11.12
N TYR A 294 -17.06 -30.34 12.12
CA TYR A 294 -16.63 -28.95 12.09
C TYR A 294 -15.62 -28.68 13.20
N LYS A 295 -14.56 -27.95 12.88
CA LYS A 295 -13.62 -27.39 13.87
C LYS A 295 -13.44 -25.90 13.60
N ILE A 296 -13.78 -25.09 14.60
CA ILE A 296 -13.63 -23.63 14.55
C ILE A 296 -12.17 -23.28 14.88
N GLY A 297 -11.50 -22.57 13.98
CA GLY A 297 -10.14 -22.07 14.18
C GLY A 297 -9.03 -23.10 14.05
N LEU A 298 -7.83 -22.68 14.41
CA LEU A 298 -6.62 -23.50 14.41
C LEU A 298 -6.28 -23.98 15.82
N LYS A 299 -5.59 -25.12 15.92
CA LYS A 299 -5.03 -25.63 17.18
C LYS A 299 -4.04 -24.62 17.76
N GLY A 300 -3.18 -24.01 16.94
CA GLY A 300 -2.26 -22.96 17.40
C GLY A 300 -2.96 -21.71 17.93
N GLU A 301 -4.14 -21.36 17.42
CA GLU A 301 -4.98 -20.29 17.98
C GLU A 301 -5.52 -20.70 19.37
N ALA A 302 -6.07 -21.91 19.50
CA ALA A 302 -6.59 -22.43 20.77
C ALA A 302 -5.50 -22.56 21.86
N LEU A 303 -4.27 -22.89 21.46
CA LEU A 303 -3.09 -22.95 22.35
C LEU A 303 -2.46 -21.58 22.61
N ASN A 304 -2.96 -20.52 21.97
CA ASN A 304 -2.47 -19.15 22.13
C ASN A 304 -0.95 -19.01 21.88
N LEU A 305 -0.44 -19.65 20.81
CA LEU A 305 1.00 -19.71 20.48
C LEU A 305 1.64 -18.33 20.24
N LEU A 306 0.83 -17.31 20.00
CA LEU A 306 1.22 -15.90 19.86
C LEU A 306 1.71 -15.26 21.17
N SER A 307 1.37 -15.84 22.32
CA SER A 307 1.78 -15.35 23.63
C SER A 307 3.03 -16.09 24.14
N PRO A 308 3.91 -15.46 24.94
CA PRO A 308 5.07 -16.14 25.52
C PRO A 308 4.69 -17.40 26.33
N SER A 309 3.60 -17.34 27.09
CA SER A 309 3.10 -18.45 27.91
C SER A 309 2.45 -19.57 27.09
N GLY A 310 1.70 -19.25 26.04
CA GLY A 310 1.12 -20.25 25.14
C GLY A 310 2.19 -20.87 24.23
N SER A 311 3.21 -20.11 23.85
CA SER A 311 4.31 -20.61 23.01
C SER A 311 5.08 -21.78 23.65
N SER A 312 5.12 -21.90 24.98
CA SER A 312 5.73 -23.05 25.67
C SER A 312 4.90 -24.33 25.66
N SER A 313 3.66 -24.31 25.15
CA SER A 313 2.75 -25.46 25.20
C SER A 313 2.97 -26.51 24.10
N VAL A 314 3.93 -26.27 23.18
CA VAL A 314 4.24 -27.18 22.06
C VAL A 314 5.73 -27.38 21.92
N GLU A 315 6.11 -28.52 21.36
CA GLU A 315 7.49 -28.81 20.99
C GLU A 315 7.83 -28.15 19.65
N TRP A 316 8.77 -27.21 19.69
CA TRP A 316 9.20 -26.47 18.50
C TRP A 316 10.39 -27.15 17.83
N ALA A 317 10.25 -27.50 16.56
CA ALA A 317 11.32 -28.07 15.76
C ALA A 317 12.36 -27.01 15.41
N GLN A 318 13.64 -27.40 15.43
CA GLN A 318 14.77 -26.54 15.06
C GLN A 318 15.30 -26.84 13.66
N ARG A 319 15.82 -25.79 13.00
CA ARG A 319 16.71 -25.75 11.81
C ARG A 319 16.34 -26.61 10.58
N SER A 320 16.36 -27.94 10.62
CA SER A 320 16.25 -28.80 9.42
C SER A 320 14.85 -28.85 8.80
N PHE A 321 13.79 -28.58 9.58
CA PHE A 321 12.39 -28.59 9.11
C PHE A 321 11.85 -27.22 8.70
N VAL A 322 12.55 -26.13 9.08
CA VAL A 322 12.06 -24.75 8.91
C VAL A 322 11.96 -24.35 7.43
N SER A 323 12.84 -24.85 6.58
CA SER A 323 12.93 -24.48 5.16
C SER A 323 12.04 -25.31 4.22
N GLN A 324 11.20 -26.21 4.75
CA GLN A 324 10.43 -27.16 3.92
C GLN A 324 9.19 -26.54 3.25
N ARG A 325 8.95 -25.22 3.42
CA ARG A 325 7.81 -24.48 2.87
C ARG A 325 6.47 -25.21 3.07
N GLN A 326 6.32 -25.86 4.23
CA GLN A 326 5.13 -26.64 4.55
C GLN A 326 3.94 -25.69 4.78
N PRO A 327 2.77 -25.97 4.18
CA PRO A 327 1.53 -25.27 4.51
C PRO A 327 1.16 -25.45 5.98
N LEU A 328 0.41 -24.49 6.52
CA LEU A 328 -0.06 -24.49 7.91
C LEU A 328 1.10 -24.67 8.92
N THR A 329 2.08 -23.76 8.89
CA THR A 329 3.22 -23.78 9.80
C THR A 329 3.24 -22.53 10.66
N TRP A 330 3.43 -22.70 11.96
CA TRP A 330 3.75 -21.63 12.89
C TRP A 330 5.25 -21.47 12.98
N TYR A 331 5.74 -20.24 12.83
CA TYR A 331 7.13 -19.88 13.02
C TYR A 331 7.25 -18.91 14.19
N LYS A 332 8.32 -19.06 14.97
CA LYS A 332 8.67 -18.06 15.99
C LYS A 332 10.15 -17.75 16.01
N THR A 333 10.46 -16.54 16.44
CA THR A 333 11.82 -16.08 16.71
C THR A 333 11.81 -14.99 17.77
N THR A 334 12.98 -14.64 18.29
CA THR A 334 13.14 -13.52 19.22
C THR A 334 14.18 -12.54 18.71
N PHE A 335 13.98 -11.25 18.95
CA PHE A 335 14.88 -10.22 18.46
C PHE A 335 14.92 -8.96 19.34
N ASN A 336 16.00 -8.19 19.20
CA ASN A 336 16.15 -6.89 19.87
C ASN A 336 15.65 -5.75 18.98
N ALA A 337 15.09 -4.71 19.57
CA ALA A 337 14.61 -3.57 18.80
C ALA A 337 15.78 -2.86 18.09
N PRO A 338 15.64 -2.51 16.80
CA PRO A 338 16.68 -1.77 16.11
C PRO A 338 16.76 -0.33 16.63
N ALA A 339 17.97 0.21 16.67
CA ALA A 339 18.25 1.57 17.10
C ALA A 339 17.56 2.63 16.19
N GLY A 340 17.55 3.87 16.68
CA GLY A 340 17.00 5.02 15.98
C GLY A 340 15.47 5.12 16.04
N ASN A 341 14.93 6.09 15.29
CA ASN A 341 13.50 6.44 15.32
C ASN A 341 12.77 6.20 13.99
N SER A 342 13.46 5.77 12.92
CA SER A 342 12.86 5.50 11.61
C SER A 342 11.74 4.47 11.71
N PRO A 343 10.56 4.65 11.09
CA PRO A 343 9.48 3.65 11.15
C PRO A 343 9.93 2.27 10.67
N LEU A 344 9.29 1.23 11.19
CA LEU A 344 9.67 -0.16 10.95
C LEU A 344 8.58 -0.93 10.20
N ALA A 345 9.02 -1.93 9.43
CA ALA A 345 8.17 -2.94 8.82
C ALA A 345 8.87 -4.30 8.79
N LEU A 346 8.11 -5.38 8.61
CA LEU A 346 8.63 -6.68 8.21
C LEU A 346 8.55 -6.81 6.69
N ASP A 347 9.65 -7.16 6.04
CA ASP A 347 9.65 -7.64 4.66
C ASP A 347 9.24 -9.11 4.65
N MET A 348 8.05 -9.38 4.12
CA MET A 348 7.49 -10.73 4.05
C MET A 348 7.57 -11.31 2.63
N GLY A 349 8.39 -10.73 1.73
CA GLY A 349 8.44 -11.13 0.32
C GLY A 349 8.74 -12.61 0.05
N SER A 350 9.34 -13.33 1.00
CA SER A 350 9.61 -14.77 0.93
C SER A 350 8.48 -15.68 1.44
N MET A 351 7.39 -15.09 1.95
CA MET A 351 6.29 -15.78 2.59
C MET A 351 5.08 -15.93 1.65
N GLY A 352 4.08 -16.69 2.09
CA GLY A 352 2.88 -16.99 1.31
C GLY A 352 1.68 -16.13 1.72
N LYS A 353 0.97 -16.62 2.73
CA LYS A 353 -0.21 -15.99 3.33
C LYS A 353 -0.31 -16.37 4.80
N GLY A 354 -0.90 -15.54 5.64
CA GLY A 354 -1.24 -15.90 7.01
C GLY A 354 -1.36 -14.69 7.91
N GLN A 355 -0.82 -14.76 9.12
CA GLN A 355 -0.95 -13.72 10.15
C GLN A 355 0.36 -13.51 10.92
N ILE A 356 0.57 -12.28 11.42
CA ILE A 356 1.79 -11.87 12.13
C ILE A 356 1.44 -11.30 13.50
N TRP A 357 2.23 -11.65 14.52
CA TRP A 357 2.17 -11.07 15.85
C TRP A 357 3.55 -10.68 16.36
N ILE A 358 3.61 -9.57 17.10
CA ILE A 358 4.78 -9.14 17.86
C ILE A 358 4.36 -8.92 19.30
N ASN A 359 5.02 -9.61 20.23
CA ASN A 359 4.72 -9.54 21.67
C ASN A 359 3.23 -9.77 21.97
N GLY A 360 2.61 -10.74 21.28
CA GLY A 360 1.16 -11.04 21.38
C GLY A 360 0.23 -10.03 20.69
N LYS A 361 0.74 -8.91 20.18
CA LYS A 361 -0.06 -7.92 19.43
C LYS A 361 -0.08 -8.27 17.96
N SER A 362 -1.27 -8.38 17.38
CA SER A 362 -1.43 -8.75 15.98
C SER A 362 -1.09 -7.57 15.04
N ILE A 363 -0.07 -7.76 14.21
CA ILE A 363 0.29 -6.84 13.12
C ILE A 363 -0.77 -6.90 12.01
N GLY A 364 -1.37 -8.07 11.81
CA GLY A 364 -2.45 -8.31 10.86
C GLY A 364 -2.15 -9.44 9.90
N ARG A 365 -2.96 -9.55 8.85
CA ARG A 365 -2.83 -10.57 7.81
C ARG A 365 -1.64 -10.26 6.91
N HIS A 366 -0.90 -11.28 6.47
CA HIS A 366 0.04 -11.14 5.38
C HIS A 366 -0.41 -11.97 4.18
N TRP A 367 -0.23 -11.43 2.97
CA TRP A 367 -0.49 -12.15 1.72
C TRP A 367 0.42 -11.69 0.56
N PRO A 368 1.76 -11.71 0.75
CA PRO A 368 2.72 -11.30 -0.29
C PRO A 368 2.72 -12.18 -1.56
N ALA A 369 2.22 -13.42 -1.47
CA ALA A 369 2.03 -14.27 -2.65
C ALA A 369 0.90 -13.77 -3.58
N TYR A 370 -0.06 -12.97 -3.09
CA TYR A 370 -1.09 -12.37 -3.92
C TYR A 370 -0.49 -11.22 -4.72
N LYS A 371 -0.25 -11.47 -6.01
CA LYS A 371 0.39 -10.50 -6.91
C LYS A 371 -0.60 -9.42 -7.35
N ALA A 372 -0.15 -8.17 -7.34
CA ALA A 372 -0.93 -7.05 -7.84
C ALA A 372 -1.10 -7.17 -9.36
N SER A 373 -2.33 -6.97 -9.83
CA SER A 373 -2.69 -6.97 -11.24
C SER A 373 -3.42 -5.67 -11.58
N GLY A 374 -3.50 -5.34 -12.88
CA GLY A 374 -4.16 -4.12 -13.36
C GLY A 374 -3.30 -3.37 -14.38
N ASN A 375 -3.61 -2.08 -14.56
CA ASN A 375 -2.86 -1.20 -15.44
C ASN A 375 -1.94 -0.29 -14.62
N CYS A 376 -0.63 -0.48 -14.77
CA CYS A 376 0.40 0.33 -14.12
C CYS A 376 1.23 1.14 -15.14
N GLY A 377 0.57 1.72 -16.13
CA GLY A 377 1.19 2.61 -17.10
C GLY A 377 1.58 3.97 -16.53
N VAL A 378 2.32 4.74 -17.32
CA VAL A 378 2.63 6.14 -17.00
C VAL A 378 1.33 6.94 -16.95
N CYS A 379 1.16 7.75 -15.90
CA CYS A 379 -0.01 8.62 -15.74
C CYS A 379 0.39 10.09 -15.66
N SER A 380 -0.56 10.98 -15.95
CA SER A 380 -0.43 12.43 -15.82
C SER A 380 -1.45 12.97 -14.82
N TYR A 381 -1.08 14.06 -14.12
CA TYR A 381 -2.01 14.77 -13.24
C TYR A 381 -3.20 15.36 -14.01
N ALA A 382 -3.01 15.70 -15.30
CA ALA A 382 -3.99 16.41 -16.08
C ALA A 382 -5.17 15.52 -16.51
N GLY A 383 -6.37 16.12 -16.56
CA GLY A 383 -7.63 15.47 -16.90
C GLY A 383 -8.26 14.72 -15.73
N THR A 384 -9.51 14.31 -15.90
CA THR A 384 -10.31 13.63 -14.87
C THR A 384 -9.56 12.41 -14.29
N PHE A 385 -9.56 12.31 -12.96
CA PHE A 385 -8.97 11.20 -12.23
C PHE A 385 -9.99 10.09 -12.00
N ASN A 386 -9.52 8.84 -12.01
CA ASN A 386 -10.21 7.69 -11.45
C ASN A 386 -9.19 6.80 -10.73
N GLU A 387 -9.65 5.89 -9.89
CA GLU A 387 -8.83 5.03 -9.04
C GLU A 387 -7.88 4.11 -9.81
N LYS A 388 -8.15 3.86 -11.09
CA LYS A 388 -7.32 3.01 -11.98
C LYS A 388 -6.30 3.82 -12.81
N LYS A 389 -6.33 5.15 -12.76
CA LYS A 389 -5.53 6.03 -13.64
C LYS A 389 -4.02 5.95 -13.36
N CYS A 390 -3.63 5.79 -12.10
CA CYS A 390 -2.24 5.84 -11.65
C CYS A 390 -1.87 4.60 -10.81
N GLY A 391 -2.19 3.40 -11.32
CA GLY A 391 -1.80 2.14 -10.68
C GLY A 391 -0.28 1.98 -10.64
N THR A 392 0.25 1.34 -9.60
CA THR A 392 1.68 1.05 -9.43
C THR A 392 1.88 -0.37 -8.87
N ASN A 393 3.10 -0.89 -8.95
CA ASN A 393 3.50 -2.21 -8.40
C ASN A 393 2.83 -3.43 -9.04
N CYS A 394 2.29 -3.35 -10.27
CA CYS A 394 1.77 -4.52 -10.97
C CYS A 394 2.87 -5.60 -11.13
N GLY A 395 2.50 -6.87 -10.92
CA GLY A 395 3.41 -8.02 -10.94
C GLY A 395 4.14 -8.27 -9.63
N GLU A 396 4.21 -7.28 -8.75
CA GLU A 396 4.81 -7.41 -7.41
C GLU A 396 3.79 -7.95 -6.39
N ALA A 397 4.27 -8.25 -5.18
CA ALA A 397 3.38 -8.53 -4.05
C ALA A 397 2.44 -7.35 -3.81
N SER A 398 1.13 -7.58 -3.74
CA SER A 398 0.13 -6.55 -3.43
C SER A 398 0.47 -5.77 -2.16
N GLN A 399 0.99 -6.47 -1.16
CA GLN A 399 1.68 -5.89 -0.02
C GLN A 399 2.89 -6.75 0.37
N ARG A 400 4.08 -6.15 0.33
CA ARG A 400 5.35 -6.78 0.73
C ARG A 400 5.75 -6.46 2.16
N TRP A 401 5.57 -5.19 2.57
CA TRP A 401 6.01 -4.69 3.86
C TRP A 401 4.84 -4.52 4.82
N TYR A 402 5.00 -5.02 6.05
CA TYR A 402 3.98 -5.04 7.07
C TYR A 402 4.41 -4.19 8.25
N HIS A 403 3.70 -3.09 8.52
CA HIS A 403 4.10 -2.07 9.48
C HIS A 403 4.25 -2.63 10.90
N VAL A 404 5.37 -2.33 11.55
CA VAL A 404 5.65 -2.63 12.95
C VAL A 404 5.71 -1.32 13.76
N PRO A 405 4.72 -1.03 14.60
CA PRO A 405 4.77 0.13 15.49
C PRO A 405 5.93 0.02 16.48
N ARG A 406 6.79 1.05 16.54
CA ARG A 406 7.92 1.07 17.48
C ARG A 406 7.50 0.93 18.94
N SER A 407 6.34 1.48 19.30
CA SER A 407 5.76 1.39 20.64
C SER A 407 5.32 -0.02 21.06
N TRP A 408 5.35 -0.99 20.14
CA TRP A 408 5.07 -2.40 20.45
C TRP A 408 6.33 -3.20 20.76
N LEU A 409 7.52 -2.59 20.61
CA LEU A 409 8.80 -3.23 20.85
C LEU A 409 9.35 -2.87 22.23
N ASN A 410 9.83 -3.91 22.92
CA ASN A 410 10.74 -3.78 24.05
C ASN A 410 12.18 -3.59 23.53
N PRO A 411 13.12 -3.06 24.34
CA PRO A 411 14.51 -2.92 23.93
C PRO A 411 15.14 -4.27 23.47
N THR A 412 14.84 -5.35 24.19
CA THR A 412 15.34 -6.70 23.91
C THR A 412 14.24 -7.74 24.06
N GLY A 413 14.47 -8.93 23.51
CA GLY A 413 13.62 -10.10 23.76
C GLY A 413 12.20 -10.00 23.17
N ASN A 414 12.02 -9.30 22.05
CA ASN A 414 10.74 -9.24 21.36
C ASN A 414 10.42 -10.58 20.71
N LEU A 415 9.22 -11.12 20.98
CA LEU A 415 8.73 -12.35 20.37
C LEU A 415 8.01 -12.02 19.06
N LEU A 416 8.51 -12.54 17.93
CA LEU A 416 7.84 -12.52 16.64
C LEU A 416 7.25 -13.90 16.37
N VAL A 417 5.95 -13.96 16.10
CA VAL A 417 5.24 -15.19 15.70
C VAL A 417 4.57 -14.95 14.36
N VAL A 418 4.72 -15.91 13.44
CA VAL A 418 4.11 -15.88 12.11
C VAL A 418 3.37 -17.19 11.90
N PHE A 419 2.09 -17.11 11.57
CA PHE A 419 1.38 -18.23 10.99
C PHE A 419 1.50 -18.15 9.46
N GLU A 420 1.98 -19.22 8.84
CA GLU A 420 2.14 -19.37 7.39
C GLU A 420 1.17 -20.44 6.88
N GLU A 421 0.18 -19.99 6.12
CA GLU A 421 -0.95 -20.75 5.62
C GLU A 421 -0.58 -21.56 4.36
N TRP A 422 0.21 -20.99 3.45
CA TRP A 422 0.47 -21.57 2.12
C TRP A 422 1.81 -22.29 2.02
N GLY A 423 2.81 -21.77 2.72
CA GLY A 423 4.20 -22.22 2.67
C GLY A 423 5.12 -21.09 2.23
N GLY A 424 6.10 -20.77 3.08
CA GLY A 424 7.05 -19.69 2.90
C GLY A 424 8.41 -20.05 3.49
N ASP A 425 9.45 -19.28 3.13
CA ASP A 425 10.76 -19.42 3.76
C ASP A 425 10.97 -18.28 4.78
N PRO A 426 10.89 -18.57 6.10
CA PRO A 426 11.01 -17.55 7.13
C PRO A 426 12.43 -16.94 7.18
N ASN A 427 13.46 -17.59 6.61
CA ASN A 427 14.81 -17.02 6.56
C ASN A 427 14.90 -15.79 5.66
N GLY A 428 13.95 -15.60 4.74
CA GLY A 428 13.86 -14.37 3.94
C GLY A 428 13.16 -13.21 4.66
N ILE A 429 12.55 -13.45 5.83
CA ILE A 429 11.92 -12.38 6.62
C ILE A 429 13.00 -11.49 7.21
N THR A 430 12.88 -10.18 6.98
CA THR A 430 13.78 -9.18 7.56
C THR A 430 13.01 -8.01 8.14
N LEU A 431 13.53 -7.45 9.23
CA LEU A 431 13.04 -6.18 9.75
C LEU A 431 13.67 -5.04 8.92
N VAL A 432 12.87 -4.12 8.43
CA VAL A 432 13.30 -3.00 7.59
C VAL A 432 12.93 -1.66 8.23
N ARG A 433 13.77 -0.65 8.00
CA ARG A 433 13.53 0.76 8.33
C ARG A 433 13.06 1.49 7.08
N ARG A 434 12.07 2.37 7.25
CA ARG A 434 11.59 3.26 6.20
C ARG A 434 12.33 4.60 6.28
N GLU A 435 13.10 4.91 5.24
CA GLU A 435 13.98 6.08 5.21
C GLU A 435 13.92 6.77 3.84
N THR A 436 14.44 8.00 3.75
CA THR A 436 14.54 8.70 2.46
C THR A 436 15.73 8.17 1.68
N ASP A 437 15.49 7.83 0.42
CA ASP A 437 16.52 7.44 -0.54
C ASP A 437 17.11 8.66 -1.24
N SER A 438 16.24 9.42 -1.89
CA SER A 438 16.58 10.67 -2.54
C SER A 438 15.48 11.69 -2.40
N VAL A 439 15.85 12.96 -2.45
CA VAL A 439 14.91 14.08 -2.54
C VAL A 439 15.13 14.83 -3.83
N CYS A 440 14.03 15.25 -4.44
CA CYS A 440 14.04 16.00 -5.68
C CYS A 440 13.31 17.33 -5.53
N ALA A 441 13.61 18.26 -6.43
CA ALA A 441 12.77 19.44 -6.64
C ALA A 441 12.67 19.72 -8.14
N ASP A 442 11.53 20.26 -8.57
CA ASP A 442 11.29 20.66 -9.96
C ASP A 442 10.58 22.01 -10.00
N ILE A 443 11.34 23.11 -10.15
CA ILE A 443 10.85 24.48 -9.94
C ILE A 443 11.18 25.37 -11.12
N TYR A 444 10.19 26.13 -11.60
CA TYR A 444 10.38 27.12 -12.67
C TYR A 444 10.97 28.44 -12.13
N GLU A 445 11.80 29.13 -12.92
CA GLU A 445 12.50 30.37 -12.53
C GLU A 445 11.61 31.57 -12.15
N TRP A 446 10.32 31.49 -12.48
CA TRP A 446 9.28 32.49 -12.17
C TRP A 446 8.06 31.89 -11.50
N GLN A 447 8.22 30.71 -10.90
CA GLN A 447 7.13 30.04 -10.19
C GLN A 447 6.60 30.92 -9.05
N PRO A 448 5.27 31.09 -8.97
CA PRO A 448 4.64 31.74 -7.81
C PRO A 448 5.06 31.06 -6.50
N ASN A 449 5.40 31.88 -5.50
CA ASN A 449 5.74 31.40 -4.17
C ASN A 449 5.04 32.24 -3.10
N LEU A 450 4.27 31.57 -2.25
CA LEU A 450 3.52 32.17 -1.16
C LEU A 450 4.41 33.00 -0.20
N MET A 451 5.59 32.50 0.16
CA MET A 451 6.50 33.22 1.06
C MET A 451 7.00 34.51 0.41
N ASN A 452 7.29 34.49 -0.89
CA ASN A 452 7.69 35.69 -1.63
C ASN A 452 6.57 36.74 -1.61
N TYR A 453 5.31 36.30 -1.77
CA TYR A 453 4.15 37.18 -1.62
C TYR A 453 4.05 37.78 -0.21
N LEU A 454 4.11 36.95 0.83
CA LEU A 454 4.00 37.42 2.22
C LEU A 454 5.11 38.41 2.60
N MET A 455 6.34 38.18 2.14
CA MET A 455 7.47 39.09 2.38
C MET A 455 7.28 40.43 1.68
N LYS A 456 6.69 40.44 0.48
CA LYS A 456 6.34 41.67 -0.23
C LYS A 456 5.16 42.39 0.40
N ALA A 457 4.09 41.67 0.75
CA ALA A 457 2.88 42.22 1.35
C ALA A 457 3.15 42.81 2.75
N SER A 458 4.09 42.23 3.51
CA SER A 458 4.52 42.77 4.81
C SER A 458 5.51 43.94 4.73
N GLY A 459 5.90 44.37 3.52
CA GLY A 459 6.87 45.46 3.33
C GLY A 459 8.31 45.10 3.71
N LYS A 460 8.60 43.83 4.07
CA LYS A 460 9.96 43.37 4.41
C LYS A 460 10.89 43.36 3.20
N VAL A 461 10.34 43.27 1.99
CA VAL A 461 11.12 43.25 0.75
C VAL A 461 10.42 44.08 -0.33
N ASN A 462 11.17 45.02 -0.91
CA ASN A 462 10.67 45.95 -1.94
C ASN A 462 10.98 45.49 -3.37
N LYS A 463 11.66 44.35 -3.55
CA LYS A 463 12.04 43.79 -4.86
C LYS A 463 11.36 42.43 -5.12
N PRO A 464 11.08 42.08 -6.39
CA PRO A 464 10.62 40.73 -6.73
C PRO A 464 11.61 39.67 -6.27
N LEU A 465 11.13 38.67 -5.53
CA LEU A 465 11.94 37.55 -5.06
C LEU A 465 11.88 36.40 -6.05
N ARG A 466 13.03 35.80 -6.34
CA ARG A 466 13.13 34.56 -7.11
C ARG A 466 12.65 33.37 -6.27
N PRO A 467 12.09 32.32 -6.90
CA PRO A 467 11.77 31.10 -6.18
C PRO A 467 13.05 30.42 -5.68
N LYS A 468 12.90 29.62 -4.62
CA LYS A 468 14.00 28.86 -4.03
C LYS A 468 13.63 27.39 -3.97
N VAL A 469 14.60 26.54 -4.26
CA VAL A 469 14.56 25.11 -3.98
C VAL A 469 14.91 24.91 -2.51
N HIS A 470 14.10 24.14 -1.81
CA HIS A 470 14.35 23.69 -0.45
C HIS A 470 14.47 22.16 -0.47
N LEU A 471 15.60 21.63 -0.01
CA LEU A 471 15.85 20.19 0.06
C LEU A 471 16.20 19.82 1.50
N GLU A 472 15.53 18.78 2.01
CA GLU A 472 15.65 18.29 3.38
C GLU A 472 15.61 16.76 3.39
N CYS A 473 16.65 16.12 3.93
CA CYS A 473 16.64 14.68 4.21
C CYS A 473 15.95 14.38 5.56
N ASP A 474 15.52 13.13 5.79
CA ASP A 474 14.93 12.76 7.08
C ASP A 474 15.92 13.00 8.24
N ALA A 475 15.38 13.18 9.44
CA ALA A 475 16.19 13.40 10.64
C ALA A 475 17.24 12.29 10.82
N GLY A 476 18.50 12.68 11.00
CA GLY A 476 19.64 11.78 11.12
C GLY A 476 20.36 11.47 9.80
N GLN A 477 19.75 11.79 8.65
CA GLN A 477 20.40 11.68 7.34
C GLN A 477 21.00 13.02 6.90
N LYS A 478 22.01 12.96 6.02
CA LYS A 478 22.55 14.13 5.33
C LYS A 478 22.46 13.92 3.82
N ILE A 479 22.49 15.02 3.09
CA ILE A 479 22.67 14.99 1.64
C ILE A 479 24.10 14.54 1.37
N SER A 480 24.28 13.32 0.86
CA SER A 480 25.61 12.75 0.63
C SER A 480 26.15 13.02 -0.76
N ALA A 481 25.29 13.15 -1.76
CA ALA A 481 25.69 13.43 -3.13
C ALA A 481 24.56 14.07 -3.93
N VAL A 482 24.94 14.82 -4.97
CA VAL A 482 24.02 15.26 -6.02
C VAL A 482 23.96 14.17 -7.09
N LYS A 483 22.79 13.58 -7.30
CA LYS A 483 22.57 12.55 -8.31
C LYS A 483 22.28 13.15 -9.68
N PHE A 484 21.55 14.26 -9.70
CA PHE A 484 21.22 15.01 -10.91
C PHE A 484 20.98 16.48 -10.58
N ALA A 485 21.41 17.40 -11.45
CA ALA A 485 21.01 18.80 -11.41
C ALA A 485 21.04 19.39 -12.81
N SER A 486 19.98 20.10 -13.20
CA SER A 486 19.93 20.81 -14.46
C SER A 486 19.02 22.04 -14.37
N PHE A 487 19.58 23.19 -14.70
CA PHE A 487 18.86 24.44 -14.93
C PHE A 487 18.76 24.68 -16.45
N GLY A 488 17.53 24.74 -16.98
CA GLY A 488 17.28 24.87 -18.41
C GLY A 488 15.96 24.22 -18.80
N THR A 489 16.01 23.18 -19.64
CA THR A 489 14.84 22.40 -20.08
C THR A 489 14.87 20.92 -19.67
N PRO A 490 15.19 20.56 -18.40
CA PRO A 490 15.28 19.17 -17.98
C PRO A 490 13.97 18.39 -18.18
N GLU A 491 14.13 17.11 -18.52
CA GLU A 491 13.05 16.18 -18.78
C GLU A 491 13.03 15.04 -17.75
N GLY A 492 11.93 14.28 -17.72
CA GLY A 492 11.74 13.15 -16.82
C GLY A 492 11.10 13.53 -15.49
N VAL A 493 11.14 12.59 -14.55
CA VAL A 493 10.55 12.72 -13.20
C VAL A 493 11.60 12.36 -12.16
N CYS A 494 11.31 12.65 -10.88
CA CYS A 494 12.20 12.31 -9.77
C CYS A 494 12.59 10.82 -9.80
N GLY A 495 13.90 10.54 -9.87
CA GLY A 495 14.46 9.20 -10.05
C GLY A 495 14.90 8.86 -11.47
N SER A 496 14.44 9.61 -12.48
CA SER A 496 14.70 9.39 -13.92
C SER A 496 14.88 10.71 -14.69
N TYR A 497 15.35 11.77 -14.02
CA TYR A 497 15.65 13.03 -14.70
C TYR A 497 16.76 12.85 -15.74
N ARG A 498 16.67 13.66 -16.79
CA ARG A 498 17.69 13.77 -17.84
C ARG A 498 17.83 15.22 -18.27
N GLU A 499 19.00 15.55 -18.77
CA GLU A 499 19.25 16.84 -19.40
C GLU A 499 18.35 17.00 -20.63
N GLY A 500 17.85 18.21 -20.84
CA GLY A 500 17.15 18.58 -22.05
C GLY A 500 18.08 19.24 -23.06
N SER A 501 17.49 19.81 -24.11
CA SER A 501 18.23 20.56 -25.12
C SER A 501 18.94 21.83 -24.60
N CYS A 502 18.53 22.33 -23.43
CA CYS A 502 19.13 23.47 -22.76
C CYS A 502 19.54 23.07 -21.33
N HIS A 503 20.81 23.26 -21.01
CA HIS A 503 21.42 22.95 -19.72
C HIS A 503 22.51 23.96 -19.37
N ALA A 504 22.48 24.51 -18.16
CA ALA A 504 23.54 25.37 -17.66
C ALA A 504 24.70 24.53 -17.08
N HIS A 505 25.92 24.72 -17.60
CA HIS A 505 27.10 23.91 -17.22
C HIS A 505 27.41 23.88 -15.72
N HIS A 506 27.08 24.94 -14.97
CA HIS A 506 27.31 25.00 -13.52
C HIS A 506 26.08 24.58 -12.70
N SER A 507 25.16 23.79 -13.28
CA SER A 507 23.94 23.33 -12.58
C SER A 507 24.24 22.54 -11.29
N TYR A 508 25.33 21.77 -11.27
CA TYR A 508 25.71 20.94 -10.11
C TYR A 508 26.40 21.74 -9.01
N ASP A 509 27.19 22.75 -9.37
CA ASP A 509 28.12 23.45 -8.47
C ASP A 509 27.42 24.07 -7.27
N ALA A 510 26.27 24.71 -7.50
CA ALA A 510 25.48 25.33 -6.44
C ALA A 510 25.06 24.30 -5.37
N PHE A 511 24.64 23.10 -5.78
CA PHE A 511 24.20 22.04 -4.87
C PHE A 511 25.37 21.34 -4.21
N ASN A 512 26.45 21.06 -4.94
CA ASN A 512 27.67 20.49 -4.36
C ASN A 512 28.23 21.38 -3.24
N ARG A 513 28.20 22.70 -3.44
CA ARG A 513 28.70 23.66 -2.43
C ARG A 513 27.76 23.86 -1.25
N LEU A 514 26.45 23.94 -1.50
CA LEU A 514 25.48 24.38 -0.47
C LEU A 514 24.73 23.23 0.21
N CYS A 515 24.67 22.04 -0.41
CA CYS A 515 23.82 20.95 0.04
C CYS A 515 24.59 19.75 0.55
N VAL A 516 25.66 19.34 -0.12
CA VAL A 516 26.42 18.14 0.28
C VAL A 516 26.99 18.32 1.70
N GLY A 517 26.78 17.30 2.55
CA GLY A 517 27.14 17.30 3.97
C GLY A 517 26.13 17.98 4.90
N GLN A 518 25.09 18.62 4.36
CA GLN A 518 24.01 19.25 5.14
C GLN A 518 22.77 18.35 5.19
N ASN A 519 21.99 18.44 6.26
CA ASN A 519 20.66 17.81 6.32
C ASN A 519 19.62 18.61 5.52
N PHE A 520 19.77 19.93 5.52
CA PHE A 520 18.91 20.88 4.83
C PHE A 520 19.74 21.88 4.03
N CYS A 521 19.28 22.24 2.84
CA CYS A 521 19.86 23.33 2.08
C CYS A 521 18.80 24.11 1.31
N THR A 522 19.18 25.29 0.83
CA THR A 522 18.33 26.12 -0.02
C THR A 522 19.14 26.72 -1.14
N VAL A 523 18.63 26.65 -2.37
CA VAL A 523 19.27 27.21 -3.57
C VAL A 523 18.29 28.11 -4.30
N THR A 524 18.70 29.34 -4.61
CA THR A 524 17.86 30.28 -5.37
C THR A 524 17.80 29.85 -6.83
N VAL A 525 16.61 29.84 -7.43
CA VAL A 525 16.42 29.54 -8.85
C VAL A 525 16.64 30.82 -9.65
N ALA A 526 17.90 31.08 -9.99
CA ALA A 526 18.30 32.26 -10.75
C ALA A 526 19.50 31.93 -11.66
N PRO A 527 19.57 32.49 -12.89
CA PRO A 527 20.67 32.19 -13.83
C PRO A 527 22.07 32.39 -13.24
N GLU A 528 22.26 33.39 -12.39
CA GLU A 528 23.55 33.74 -11.80
C GLU A 528 24.09 32.63 -10.87
N MET A 529 23.21 31.78 -10.34
CA MET A 529 23.60 30.63 -9.52
C MET A 529 24.18 29.47 -10.33
N PHE A 530 23.93 29.46 -11.65
CA PHE A 530 24.21 28.33 -12.54
C PHE A 530 25.11 28.73 -13.73
N GLY A 531 25.80 29.87 -13.63
CA GLY A 531 26.75 30.32 -14.64
C GLY A 531 26.16 31.15 -15.78
N GLY A 532 24.91 31.61 -15.66
CA GLY A 532 24.25 32.47 -16.63
C GLY A 532 22.96 31.89 -17.18
N ASP A 533 22.38 32.57 -18.17
CA ASP A 533 21.19 32.12 -18.88
C ASP A 533 21.59 31.13 -20.00
N PRO A 534 21.29 29.82 -19.87
CA PRO A 534 21.68 28.82 -20.86
C PRO A 534 20.84 28.87 -22.15
N CYS A 535 19.66 29.50 -22.13
CA CYS A 535 18.77 29.60 -23.28
C CYS A 535 17.82 30.80 -23.15
N PRO A 536 18.20 31.97 -23.70
CA PRO A 536 17.37 33.17 -23.70
C PRO A 536 15.98 32.92 -24.32
N ASN A 537 14.97 33.61 -23.80
CA ASN A 537 13.55 33.52 -24.21
C ASN A 537 12.86 32.17 -24.00
N VAL A 538 13.56 31.18 -23.44
CA VAL A 538 12.97 29.92 -22.99
C VAL A 538 12.71 30.01 -21.48
N MET A 539 11.54 29.57 -21.03
CA MET A 539 11.23 29.49 -19.61
C MET A 539 12.04 28.35 -18.98
N LYS A 540 12.94 28.69 -18.05
CA LYS A 540 13.81 27.69 -17.42
C LYS A 540 13.12 27.00 -16.26
N LYS A 541 13.52 25.75 -16.07
CA LYS A 541 13.16 24.91 -14.96
C LYS A 541 14.44 24.37 -14.33
N LEU A 542 14.46 24.35 -13.00
CA LEU A 542 15.49 23.70 -12.20
C LEU A 542 14.97 22.36 -11.71
N SER A 543 15.54 21.27 -12.24
CA SER A 543 15.31 19.93 -11.71
C SER A 543 16.57 19.44 -11.01
N VAL A 544 16.42 18.93 -9.79
CA VAL A 544 17.54 18.40 -8.98
C VAL A 544 17.09 17.14 -8.26
N GLU A 545 18.00 16.18 -8.12
CA GLU A 545 17.87 14.99 -7.27
C GLU A 545 19.14 14.84 -6.44
N VAL A 546 19.00 14.73 -5.12
CA VAL A 546 20.11 14.49 -4.19
C VAL A 546 19.87 13.23 -3.36
N ILE A 547 20.93 12.53 -3.00
CA ILE A 547 20.89 11.28 -2.25
C ILE A 547 20.93 11.60 -0.75
N CYS A 548 20.06 10.93 0.02
CA CYS A 548 20.03 11.00 1.47
C CYS A 548 20.60 9.72 2.08
N SER A 549 21.55 9.86 2.99
CA SER A 549 22.17 8.74 3.72
C SER A 549 22.51 9.10 5.15
#